data_AF-A0A0Q7WCA6-F1
#
_entry.id   AF-A0A0Q7WCA6-F1
#
_cell.length_a   1.000
_cell.length_b   1.000
_cell.length_c   1.000
_cell.angle_alpha   90.00
_cell.angle_beta   90.00
_cell.angle_gamma   90.00
#
_symmetry.space_group_name_H-M   'P 1'
#
loop_
_entity.id
_entity.type
_entity.pdbx_description
1 polymer ?
#
loop_
_entity_poly.entity_id
_entity_poly.type
_entity_poly.pdbx_seq_one_letter_code
_entity_poly.pdbx_strand_id
1 'polypeptide(L)'
;MEAIGVNPTIDSDLEARIARMHSRDRKGLVMFVLALWCALLFTLFSIWSFISVPAIQIILVVSGGFVLLLNTAAIVAMLRHYDEDRHFIYGLDLKHLDEMRRRKG
;
A
#
# COMPACT_ATOMS: atom_id res chain seq x y z
N MET A 1 31.94 6.44 -32.39
CA MET A 1 31.82 6.27 -30.92
C MET A 1 31.18 7.54 -30.38
N GLU A 2 29.85 7.65 -30.47
CA GLU A 2 29.13 8.77 -29.85
C GLU A 2 28.72 8.37 -28.43
N ALA A 3 29.36 9.03 -27.47
CA ALA A 3 28.97 8.95 -26.07
C ALA A 3 27.64 9.68 -25.89
N ILE A 4 26.53 8.94 -25.99
CA ILE A 4 25.23 9.41 -25.49
C ILE A 4 25.40 9.60 -23.98
N GLY A 5 25.60 10.87 -23.60
CA GLY A 5 25.63 11.34 -22.23
C GLY A 5 24.28 11.06 -21.60
N VAL A 6 24.23 9.96 -20.84
CA VAL A 6 23.14 9.70 -19.89
C VAL A 6 23.13 10.90 -18.95
N ASN A 7 22.06 11.69 -18.99
CA ASN A 7 21.93 12.86 -18.13
C ASN A 7 21.41 12.38 -16.77
N PRO A 8 22.27 12.31 -15.72
CA PRO A 8 21.91 11.72 -14.43
C PRO A 8 20.74 12.45 -13.75
N THR A 9 20.45 13.68 -14.16
CA THR A 9 19.34 14.47 -13.63
C THR A 9 17.97 13.94 -14.08
N ILE A 10 17.86 13.43 -15.32
CA ILE A 10 16.58 12.93 -15.85
C ILE A 10 16.18 11.61 -15.19
N ASP A 11 17.15 10.71 -14.96
CA ASP A 11 16.92 9.46 -14.25
C ASP A 11 16.52 9.73 -12.79
N SER A 12 17.19 10.69 -12.13
CA SER A 12 16.88 11.06 -10.74
C SER A 12 15.49 11.71 -10.56
N ASP A 13 15.02 12.51 -11.53
CA ASP A 13 13.71 13.16 -11.47
C ASP A 13 12.57 12.16 -11.77
N LEU A 14 12.80 11.22 -12.68
CA LEU A 14 11.86 10.14 -12.96
C LEU A 14 11.69 9.21 -11.75
N GLU A 15 12.79 8.79 -11.12
CA GLU A 15 12.75 8.00 -9.88
C GLU A 15 12.05 8.75 -8.73
N ALA A 16 12.31 10.05 -8.58
CA ALA A 16 11.66 10.88 -7.57
C ALA A 16 10.14 11.01 -7.79
N ARG A 17 9.69 11.07 -9.06
CA ARG A 17 8.25 11.13 -9.40
C ARG A 17 7.56 9.78 -9.18
N ILE A 18 8.19 8.67 -9.54
CA ILE A 18 7.68 7.32 -9.29
C ILE A 18 7.56 7.07 -7.78
N ALA A 19 8.58 7.45 -7.00
CA ALA A 19 8.56 7.35 -5.54
C ALA A 19 7.44 8.20 -4.89
N ARG A 20 7.18 9.42 -5.43
CA ARG A 20 6.07 10.26 -4.96
C ARG A 20 4.72 9.65 -5.26
N MET A 21 4.50 9.10 -6.46
CA MET A 21 3.26 8.43 -6.84
C MET A 21 3.01 7.20 -5.95
N HIS A 22 4.04 6.36 -5.77
CA HIS A 22 4.00 5.19 -4.88
C HIS A 22 3.65 5.52 -3.42
N SER A 23 4.25 6.58 -2.87
CA SER A 23 4.00 6.98 -1.48
C SER A 23 2.58 7.48 -1.26
N ARG A 24 1.94 8.01 -2.31
CA ARG A 24 0.60 8.58 -2.24
C ARG A 24 -0.47 7.49 -2.29
N ASP A 25 -0.27 6.47 -3.11
CA ASP A 25 -1.19 5.33 -3.21
C ASP A 25 -1.18 4.51 -1.90
N ARG A 26 0.01 4.29 -1.32
CA ARG A 26 0.16 3.68 0.01
C ARG A 26 -0.58 4.48 1.09
N LYS A 27 -0.45 5.82 1.08
CA LYS A 27 -1.19 6.69 2.01
C LYS A 27 -2.70 6.61 1.78
N GLY A 28 -3.15 6.56 0.53
CA GLY A 28 -4.56 6.40 0.18
C GLY A 28 -5.16 5.11 0.75
N LEU A 29 -4.47 3.98 0.58
CA LEU A 29 -4.88 2.67 1.13
C LEU A 29 -5.00 2.70 2.66
N VAL A 30 -4.00 3.27 3.34
CA VAL A 30 -4.02 3.38 4.83
C VAL A 30 -5.13 4.32 5.29
N MET A 31 -5.30 5.47 4.64
CA MET A 31 -6.38 6.43 4.95
C MET A 31 -7.76 5.80 4.76
N PHE A 32 -7.93 4.96 3.73
CA PHE A 32 -9.18 4.26 3.47
C PHE A 32 -9.54 3.28 4.60
N VAL A 33 -8.58 2.47 5.06
CA VAL A 33 -8.79 1.57 6.20
C VAL A 33 -9.06 2.35 7.48
N LEU A 34 -8.34 3.43 7.74
CA LEU A 34 -8.59 4.28 8.91
C LEU A 34 -10.00 4.87 8.88
N ALA A 35 -10.46 5.36 7.73
CA ALA A 35 -11.82 5.87 7.57
C ALA A 35 -12.87 4.77 7.83
N LEU A 36 -12.62 3.54 7.35
CA LEU A 36 -13.49 2.39 7.63
C LEU A 36 -13.54 2.07 9.13
N TRP A 37 -12.40 2.04 9.82
CA TRP A 37 -12.33 1.86 11.27
C TRP A 37 -13.14 2.91 12.01
N CYS A 38 -12.93 4.20 11.70
CA CYS A 38 -13.66 5.29 12.31
C CYS A 38 -15.17 5.17 12.07
N ALA A 39 -15.59 4.91 10.84
CA ALA A 39 -17.00 4.77 10.50
C ALA A 39 -17.65 3.62 11.26
N LEU A 40 -17.02 2.44 11.27
CA LEU A 40 -17.60 1.24 11.89
C LEU A 40 -17.68 1.36 13.42
N LEU A 41 -16.61 1.84 14.06
CA LEU A 41 -16.59 2.07 15.51
C LEU A 41 -17.57 3.17 15.91
N PHE A 42 -17.65 4.25 15.13
CA PHE A 42 -18.63 5.31 15.36
C PHE A 42 -20.06 4.78 15.26
N THR A 43 -20.37 4.00 14.21
CA THR A 43 -21.69 3.38 14.08
C THR A 43 -21.99 2.46 15.26
N LEU A 44 -21.06 1.58 15.64
CA LEU A 44 -21.23 0.65 16.76
C LEU A 44 -21.49 1.39 18.08
N PHE A 45 -20.72 2.45 18.36
CA PHE A 45 -20.91 3.29 19.53
C PHE A 45 -22.26 4.03 19.49
N SER A 46 -22.62 4.58 18.33
CA SER A 46 -23.85 5.33 18.15
C SER A 46 -25.10 4.48 18.35
N ILE A 47 -25.08 3.20 17.96
CA ILE A 47 -26.21 2.29 18.13
C ILE A 47 -26.21 1.54 19.46
N TRP A 48 -25.13 1.63 20.25
CA TRP A 48 -24.90 0.77 21.42
C TRP A 48 -26.03 0.85 22.46
N SER A 49 -26.53 2.06 22.74
CA SER A 49 -27.61 2.28 23.71
C SER A 49 -28.99 1.84 23.22
N PHE A 50 -29.16 1.65 21.91
CA PHE A 50 -30.43 1.23 21.31
C PHE A 50 -30.60 -0.29 21.29
N ILE A 51 -29.53 -1.05 21.52
CA ILE A 51 -29.54 -2.51 21.47
C ILE A 51 -29.73 -3.08 22.87
N SER A 52 -30.96 -3.48 23.18
CA SER A 52 -31.32 -4.07 24.49
C SER A 52 -31.04 -5.57 24.59
N VAL A 53 -30.74 -6.24 23.46
CA VAL A 53 -30.56 -7.70 23.40
C VAL A 53 -29.06 -8.03 23.37
N PRO A 54 -28.50 -8.70 24.41
CA PRO A 54 -27.07 -8.98 24.49
C PRO A 54 -26.53 -9.82 23.33
N ALA A 55 -27.32 -10.77 22.82
CA ALA A 55 -26.93 -11.61 21.68
C ALA A 55 -26.65 -10.77 20.42
N ILE A 56 -27.44 -9.72 20.17
CA ILE A 56 -27.26 -8.83 19.02
C ILE A 56 -25.96 -8.02 19.16
N GLN A 57 -25.63 -7.56 20.37
CA GLN A 57 -24.38 -6.85 20.64
C GLN A 57 -23.17 -7.72 20.31
N ILE A 58 -23.18 -8.99 20.75
CA ILE A 58 -22.10 -9.94 20.46
C ILE A 58 -21.96 -10.15 18.95
N ILE A 59 -23.06 -10.40 18.24
CA ILE A 59 -23.05 -10.60 16.79
C ILE A 59 -22.46 -9.38 16.07
N LEU A 60 -22.86 -8.16 16.46
CA LEU A 60 -22.36 -6.93 15.85
C LEU A 60 -20.88 -6.72 16.11
N VAL A 61 -20.41 -6.94 17.34
CA VAL A 61 -18.99 -6.79 17.70
C VAL A 61 -18.14 -7.81 16.95
N VAL A 62 -18.57 -9.08 16.92
CA VAL A 62 -17.83 -10.16 16.23
C VAL A 62 -17.82 -9.92 14.73
N SER A 63 -18.98 -9.69 14.13
CA SER A 63 -19.09 -9.49 12.67
C SER A 63 -18.36 -8.22 12.23
N GLY A 64 -18.56 -7.12 12.96
CA GLY A 64 -17.87 -5.86 12.69
C GLY A 64 -16.35 -5.98 12.87
N GLY A 65 -15.91 -6.66 13.93
CA GLY A 65 -14.51 -7.00 14.14
C GLY A 65 -13.92 -7.79 12.98
N PHE A 66 -14.63 -8.81 12.48
CA PHE A 66 -14.22 -9.57 11.29
C PHE A 66 -14.06 -8.67 10.07
N VAL A 67 -15.02 -7.78 9.79
CA VAL A 67 -14.93 -6.85 8.65
C VAL A 67 -13.68 -5.98 8.74
N LEU A 68 -13.39 -5.43 9.92
CA LEU A 68 -12.21 -4.59 10.16
C LEU A 68 -10.91 -5.38 10.03
N LEU A 69 -10.84 -6.57 10.63
CA LEU A 69 -9.66 -7.42 10.61
C LEU A 69 -9.35 -7.90 9.19
N LEU A 70 -10.35 -8.40 8.47
CA LEU A 70 -10.18 -8.91 7.11
C LEU A 70 -9.79 -7.79 6.13
N ASN A 71 -10.42 -6.61 6.22
CA ASN A 71 -10.01 -5.47 5.39
C ASN A 71 -8.58 -5.03 5.71
N THR A 72 -8.24 -4.93 7.00
CA THR A 72 -6.90 -4.53 7.42
C THR A 72 -5.86 -5.55 6.94
N ALA A 73 -6.14 -6.85 7.08
CA ALA A 73 -5.28 -7.93 6.61
C ALA A 73 -5.10 -7.92 5.09
N ALA A 74 -6.17 -7.67 4.32
CA ALA A 74 -6.10 -7.56 2.87
C ALA A 74 -5.20 -6.38 2.43
N ILE A 75 -5.33 -5.22 3.07
CA ILE A 75 -4.48 -4.06 2.81
C ILE A 75 -3.03 -4.36 3.20
N VAL A 76 -2.79 -4.95 4.38
CA VAL A 76 -1.44 -5.35 4.81
C VAL A 76 -0.83 -6.36 3.82
N ALA A 77 -1.61 -7.30 3.31
CA ALA A 77 -1.16 -8.24 2.29
C ALA A 77 -0.82 -7.53 0.98
N MET A 78 -1.64 -6.57 0.53
CA MET A 78 -1.32 -5.72 -0.63
C MET A 78 -0.03 -4.94 -0.42
N LEU A 79 0.17 -4.34 0.76
CA LEU A 79 1.41 -3.62 1.09
C LEU A 79 2.62 -4.55 1.18
N ARG A 80 2.46 -5.75 1.76
CA ARG A 80 3.56 -6.72 1.92
C ARG A 80 3.98 -7.28 0.57
N HIS A 81 3.02 -7.62 -0.29
CA HIS A 81 3.28 -8.06 -1.65
C HIS A 81 3.94 -6.96 -2.48
N TYR A 82 3.60 -5.69 -2.22
CA TYR A 82 4.27 -4.52 -2.81
C TYR A 82 5.78 -4.42 -2.46
N ASP A 83 6.18 -4.81 -1.25
CA ASP A 83 7.60 -4.83 -0.85
C ASP A 83 8.32 -6.11 -1.36
N GLU A 84 7.61 -7.24 -1.50
CA GLU A 84 8.14 -8.47 -2.10
C GLU A 84 8.35 -8.33 -3.63
N ASP A 85 7.43 -7.68 -4.36
CA ASP A 85 7.53 -7.48 -5.82
C ASP A 85 8.63 -6.48 -6.22
N ARG A 86 9.11 -5.64 -5.29
CA ARG A 86 10.29 -4.78 -5.52
C ARG A 86 11.54 -5.59 -5.86
N HIS A 87 11.72 -6.77 -5.26
CA HIS A 87 12.91 -7.59 -5.49
C HIS A 87 12.94 -8.21 -6.88
N PHE A 88 11.78 -8.41 -7.52
CA PHE A 88 11.70 -8.97 -8.86
C PHE A 88 11.81 -7.90 -9.95
N ILE A 89 11.10 -6.77 -9.80
CA ILE A 89 11.10 -5.70 -10.81
C ILE A 89 12.43 -4.92 -10.80
N TYR A 90 12.97 -4.54 -9.63
CA TYR A 90 14.25 -3.82 -9.58
C TYR A 90 15.46 -4.71 -9.85
N GLY A 91 15.35 -6.03 -9.63
CA GLY A 91 16.41 -6.98 -9.99
C GLY A 91 16.61 -7.06 -11.51
N LEU A 92 15.55 -6.95 -12.30
CA LEU A 92 15.62 -6.94 -13.76
C LEU A 92 16.14 -5.60 -14.28
N ASP A 93 15.70 -4.48 -13.70
CA ASP A 93 16.16 -3.14 -14.09
C ASP A 93 17.63 -2.89 -13.70
N LEU A 94 18.09 -3.34 -12.53
CA LEU A 94 19.52 -3.31 -12.17
C LEU A 94 20.36 -4.14 -13.13
N LYS A 95 19.86 -5.32 -13.54
CA LYS A 95 20.57 -6.23 -14.44
C LYS A 95 20.66 -5.67 -15.86
N HIS A 96 19.61 -5.03 -16.36
CA HIS A 96 19.66 -4.30 -17.63
C HIS A 96 20.57 -3.08 -17.56
N LEU A 97 20.59 -2.34 -16.44
CA LEU A 97 21.53 -1.24 -16.21
C LEU A 97 23.00 -1.72 -16.13
N ASP A 98 23.26 -2.85 -15.47
CA ASP A 98 24.59 -3.46 -15.39
C ASP A 98 25.04 -4.03 -16.74
N GLU A 99 24.13 -4.61 -17.54
CA GLU A 99 24.41 -5.05 -18.90
C GLU A 99 24.71 -3.86 -19.83
N MET A 100 24.00 -2.73 -19.68
CA MET A 100 24.32 -1.50 -20.38
C MET A 100 25.66 -0.90 -19.94
N ARG A 101 26.03 -1.04 -18.66
CA ARG A 101 27.33 -0.60 -18.12
C ARG A 101 28.49 -1.49 -18.57
N ARG A 102 28.31 -2.81 -18.66
CA ARG A 102 29.29 -3.77 -19.23
C ARG A 102 29.45 -3.66 -20.74
N ARG A 103 28.47 -3.10 -21.45
CA ARG A 103 28.58 -2.76 -22.89
C ARG A 103 29.24 -1.41 -23.15
N LYS A 104 29.39 -0.57 -22.11
CA LYS A 104 30.01 0.77 -22.18
C LYS A 104 31.44 0.83 -21.62
N GLY A 105 31.98 -0.27 -21.11
CA GLY A 105 33.43 -0.49 -20.91
C GLY A 105 33.97 -1.38 -22.01
#